data_AF-A0AAV0V0Q3-F1
#
_entry.id   AF-A0AAV0V0Q3-F1
#
_cell.length_a   1.000
_cell.length_b   1.000
_cell.length_c   1.000
_cell.angle_alpha   90.00
_cell.angle_beta   90.00
_cell.angle_gamma   90.00
#
_symmetry.space_group_name_H-M   'P 1'
#
loop_
_entity.id
_entity.type
_entity.pdbx_description
1 polymer ?
#
loop_
_entity_poly.entity_id
_entity_poly.type
_entity_poly.pdbx_seq_one_letter_code
_entity_poly.pdbx_strand_id
1 'polypeptide(L)'
;MTDSSSLGRESSSCDKPPRKPMRRQVGRLVVDTQQLIDSHLSLFRAGLFVTIVASLTVSIKLSGLLTRVNNIEEMSSWQFARRKKLRVRMIRQSRQDPSIFYVYHTPFLRRLLLQDELPQNVVAGSGKTKESDLIALRPFGVQVDESSEEWVWSNFVSSHRPLTIQLLRRIQVNGSENVASCSIALTTFPLARDFAHELVSHGYAEWLPENLENYDNGS
;
A
#
# COMPACT_ATOMS: atom_id res chain seq x y z
N MET A 1 -0.58 3.49 118.85
CA MET A 1 -0.16 2.98 117.53
C MET A 1 -0.57 4.05 116.53
N THR A 2 0.32 5.02 116.31
CA THR A 2 1.03 5.28 115.02
C THR A 2 0.10 5.70 113.89
N ASP A 3 0.31 6.72 113.09
CA ASP A 3 1.17 7.91 113.00
C ASP A 3 0.88 8.46 111.59
N SER A 4 1.26 9.72 111.33
CA SER A 4 1.61 10.26 109.99
C SER A 4 0.51 10.77 109.06
N SER A 5 0.36 12.10 109.13
CA SER A 5 0.25 13.09 108.05
C SER A 5 0.84 12.76 106.67
N SER A 6 0.21 13.25 105.58
CA SER A 6 0.93 13.95 104.50
C SER A 6 0.00 14.71 103.52
N LEU A 7 0.29 16.00 103.33
CA LEU A 7 -0.09 16.84 102.19
C LEU A 7 0.35 16.25 100.85
N GLY A 8 -0.38 16.54 99.76
CA GLY A 8 0.26 16.57 98.45
C GLY A 8 -0.61 16.42 97.21
N ARG A 9 -0.68 17.52 96.45
CA ARG A 9 -0.67 17.63 94.98
C ARG A 9 -1.94 17.31 94.17
N GLU A 10 -2.52 18.42 93.71
CA GLU A 10 -3.08 18.57 92.37
C GLU A 10 -2.20 17.88 91.30
N SER A 11 -2.83 17.09 90.44
CA SER A 11 -2.26 16.72 89.15
C SER A 11 -3.25 17.07 88.05
N SER A 12 -3.08 18.29 87.54
CA SER A 12 -3.49 18.69 86.21
C SER A 12 -2.86 17.74 85.18
N SER A 13 -3.68 16.93 84.52
CA SER A 13 -3.30 16.10 83.39
C SER A 13 -3.97 16.62 82.13
N CYS A 14 -3.37 17.69 81.61
CA CYS A 14 -3.35 18.17 80.24
C CYS A 14 -3.98 17.22 79.18
N ASP A 15 -5.17 17.58 78.71
CA ASP A 15 -5.71 17.15 77.42
C ASP A 15 -4.75 17.58 76.30
N LYS A 16 -4.06 16.60 75.69
CA LYS A 16 -3.37 16.81 74.40
C LYS A 16 -4.33 16.45 73.27
N PRO A 17 -4.69 17.39 72.37
CA PRO A 17 -5.46 17.02 71.20
C PRO A 17 -4.60 16.13 70.28
N PRO A 18 -5.18 15.08 69.66
CA PRO A 18 -4.44 14.22 68.76
C PRO A 18 -4.07 14.98 67.48
N ARG A 19 -2.82 15.43 67.39
CA ARG A 19 -2.19 15.97 66.16
C ARG A 19 -1.99 14.84 65.13
N LYS A 20 -3.06 14.29 64.56
CA LYS A 20 -3.01 13.30 63.46
C LYS A 20 -4.01 13.47 62.28
N PRO A 21 -4.52 14.66 61.89
CA PRO A 21 -5.28 14.78 60.64
C PRO A 21 -4.47 15.28 59.42
N MET A 22 -3.39 16.04 59.64
CA MET A 22 -2.76 16.83 58.57
C MET A 22 -1.91 16.00 57.60
N ARG A 23 -1.16 14.99 58.08
CA ARG A 23 -0.37 14.09 57.21
C ARG A 23 -1.24 13.23 56.30
N ARG A 24 -2.44 12.82 56.76
CA ARG A 24 -3.39 12.05 55.94
C ARG A 24 -4.06 12.92 54.87
N GLN A 25 -4.36 14.19 55.20
CA GLN A 25 -4.91 15.13 54.22
C GLN A 25 -3.90 15.50 53.13
N VAL A 26 -2.64 15.77 53.49
CA VAL A 26 -1.58 16.05 52.51
C VAL A 26 -1.28 14.81 51.67
N GLY A 27 -1.26 13.61 52.28
CA GLY A 27 -1.09 12.35 51.55
C GLY A 27 -2.20 12.10 50.52
N ARG A 28 -3.47 12.39 50.86
CA ARG A 28 -4.59 12.30 49.89
C ARG A 28 -4.45 13.32 48.77
N LEU A 29 -4.10 14.57 49.08
CA LEU A 29 -3.96 15.62 48.07
C LEU A 29 -2.87 15.28 47.05
N VAL A 30 -1.75 14.71 47.50
CA VAL A 30 -0.64 14.27 46.63
C VAL A 30 -1.06 13.09 45.77
N VAL A 31 -1.76 12.11 46.34
CA VAL A 31 -2.27 10.96 45.56
C VAL A 31 -3.29 11.41 44.52
N ASP A 32 -4.22 12.29 44.88
CA ASP A 32 -5.25 12.80 43.97
C ASP A 32 -4.64 13.65 42.84
N THR A 33 -3.64 14.50 43.14
CA THR A 33 -2.93 15.26 42.10
C THR A 33 -2.08 14.37 41.20
N GLN A 34 -1.45 13.34 41.75
CA GLN A 34 -0.64 12.40 40.97
C GLN A 34 -1.53 11.52 40.07
N GLN A 35 -2.69 11.10 40.56
CA GLN A 35 -3.69 10.36 39.80
C GLN A 35 -4.34 11.22 38.71
N LEU A 36 -4.56 12.52 38.98
CA LEU A 36 -5.01 13.49 37.97
C LEU A 36 -3.96 13.64 36.86
N ILE A 37 -2.69 13.84 37.21
CA ILE A 37 -1.58 13.98 36.24
C ILE A 37 -1.43 12.71 35.40
N ASP A 38 -1.47 11.53 36.02
CA ASP A 38 -1.37 10.25 35.32
C ASP A 38 -2.57 10.04 34.37
N SER A 39 -3.78 10.44 34.78
CA SER A 39 -4.96 10.36 33.92
C SER A 39 -4.85 11.28 32.69
N HIS A 40 -4.41 12.53 32.86
CA HIS A 40 -4.18 13.46 31.75
C HIS A 40 -3.05 12.99 30.83
N LEU A 41 -1.98 12.41 31.39
CA LEU A 41 -0.88 11.84 30.61
C LEU A 41 -1.36 10.64 29.78
N SER A 42 -2.22 9.79 30.33
CA SER A 42 -2.79 8.64 29.64
C SER A 42 -3.70 9.05 28.48
N LEU A 43 -4.56 10.07 28.70
CA LEU A 43 -5.43 10.64 27.68
C LEU A 43 -4.62 11.31 26.56
N PHE A 44 -3.57 12.05 26.92
CA PHE A 44 -2.68 12.67 25.95
C PHE A 44 -1.96 11.61 25.10
N ARG A 45 -1.43 10.56 25.72
CA ARG A 45 -0.79 9.44 25.00
C ARG A 45 -1.79 8.76 24.07
N ALA A 46 -2.99 8.44 24.55
CA ALA A 46 -4.04 7.84 23.72
C ALA A 46 -4.42 8.73 22.53
N GLY A 47 -4.62 10.03 22.76
CA GLY A 47 -4.89 11.01 21.71
C GLY A 47 -3.77 11.10 20.68
N LEU A 48 -2.52 11.04 21.12
CA LEU A 48 -1.35 11.06 20.24
C LEU A 48 -1.26 9.79 19.38
N PHE A 49 -1.52 8.60 19.96
CA PHE A 49 -1.60 7.35 19.20
C PHE A 49 -2.71 7.38 18.15
N VAL A 50 -3.91 7.86 18.51
CA VAL A 50 -5.03 8.00 17.56
C VAL A 50 -4.65 8.92 16.41
N THR A 51 -3.99 10.05 16.71
CA THR A 51 -3.58 11.02 15.70
C THR A 51 -2.50 10.44 14.76
N ILE A 52 -1.54 9.69 15.30
CA ILE A 52 -0.51 9.01 14.49
C ILE A 52 -1.15 7.96 13.58
N VAL A 53 -2.07 7.13 14.09
CA VAL A 53 -2.76 6.11 13.28
C VAL A 53 -3.63 6.77 12.21
N ALA A 54 -4.33 7.85 12.54
CA ALA A 54 -5.13 8.62 11.60
C ALA A 54 -4.25 9.27 10.51
N SER A 55 -3.11 9.89 10.87
CA SER A 55 -2.21 10.49 9.89
C SER A 55 -1.58 9.43 8.98
N LEU A 56 -1.22 8.26 9.52
CA LEU A 56 -0.66 7.16 8.75
C LEU A 56 -1.68 6.61 7.76
N THR A 57 -2.93 6.37 8.19
CA THR A 57 -3.99 5.88 7.31
C THR A 57 -4.33 6.88 6.20
N VAL A 58 -4.41 8.17 6.53
CA VAL A 58 -4.62 9.25 5.54
C VAL A 58 -3.44 9.35 4.58
N SER A 59 -2.19 9.26 5.07
CA SER A 59 -0.98 9.29 4.24
C SER A 59 -0.90 8.12 3.28
N ILE A 60 -1.24 6.91 3.74
CA ILE A 60 -1.28 5.69 2.89
C ILE A 60 -2.36 5.84 1.81
N LYS A 61 -3.54 6.36 2.17
CA LYS A 61 -4.65 6.57 1.24
C LYS A 61 -4.32 7.64 0.19
N LEU A 62 -3.71 8.75 0.59
CA LEU A 62 -3.28 9.84 -0.31
C LEU A 62 -2.08 9.47 -1.19
N SER A 63 -1.17 8.62 -0.69
CA SER A 63 -0.01 8.17 -1.45
C SER A 63 -0.34 7.26 -2.63
N GLY A 64 -1.58 6.77 -2.74
CA GLY A 64 -1.98 5.83 -3.79
C GLY A 64 -1.25 4.48 -3.73
N LEU A 65 -0.67 4.14 -2.57
CA LEU A 65 0.09 2.91 -2.36
C LEU A 65 -0.82 1.67 -2.24
N LEU A 66 -2.10 1.91 -1.92
CA LEU A 66 -3.17 0.91 -1.87
C LEU A 66 -4.11 0.98 -3.08
N THR A 67 -4.10 2.08 -3.85
CA THR A 67 -5.03 2.26 -4.96
C THR A 67 -4.58 1.38 -6.12
N ARG A 68 -5.35 0.32 -6.36
CA ARG A 68 -5.24 -0.50 -7.57
C ARG A 68 -5.61 0.39 -8.76
N VAL A 69 -4.81 0.36 -9.81
CA VAL A 69 -5.19 0.89 -11.11
C VAL A 69 -5.96 -0.21 -11.84
N ASN A 70 -7.21 0.06 -12.20
CA ASN A 70 -8.06 -0.90 -12.88
C ASN A 70 -8.08 -0.65 -14.39
N ASN A 71 -8.09 0.62 -14.80
CA ASN A 71 -8.08 1.02 -16.20
C ASN A 71 -7.04 2.13 -16.44
N ILE A 72 -6.53 2.19 -17.67
CA ILE A 72 -5.68 3.27 -18.17
C ILE A 72 -6.37 4.62 -18.06
N GLU A 73 -7.67 4.69 -18.30
CA GLU A 73 -8.44 5.94 -18.20
C GLU A 73 -8.32 6.59 -16.82
N GLU A 74 -8.30 5.78 -15.77
CA GLU A 74 -8.16 6.22 -14.38
C GLU A 74 -6.74 6.70 -14.04
N MET A 75 -5.74 6.37 -14.86
CA MET A 75 -4.36 6.80 -14.65
C MET A 75 -4.19 8.27 -14.99
N SER A 76 -3.64 9.04 -14.05
CA SER A 76 -3.35 10.45 -14.31
C SER A 76 -2.21 10.61 -15.32
N SER A 77 -2.29 11.65 -16.16
CA SER A 77 -1.22 12.03 -17.10
C SER A 77 0.14 12.21 -16.41
N TRP A 78 0.13 12.65 -15.15
CA TRP A 78 1.33 12.76 -14.32
C TRP A 78 2.06 11.43 -14.10
N GLN A 79 1.34 10.30 -14.04
CA GLN A 79 1.95 8.97 -13.92
C GLN A 79 2.69 8.58 -15.22
N PHE A 80 2.19 8.99 -16.38
CA PHE A 80 2.86 8.83 -17.67
C PHE A 80 4.05 9.77 -17.80
N ALA A 81 3.89 11.06 -17.45
CA ALA A 81 4.97 12.04 -17.46
C ALA A 81 6.17 11.64 -16.58
N ARG A 82 5.91 10.97 -15.44
CA ARG A 82 6.97 10.43 -14.57
C ARG A 82 7.46 9.03 -14.95
N ARG A 83 6.97 8.47 -16.06
CA ARG A 83 7.26 7.11 -16.51
C ARG A 83 7.15 6.09 -15.37
N LYS A 84 6.02 6.13 -14.66
CA LYS A 84 5.80 5.34 -13.44
C LYS A 84 5.99 3.85 -13.75
N LYS A 85 6.79 3.18 -12.91
CA LYS A 85 6.97 1.73 -12.96
C LYS A 85 5.89 1.03 -12.15
N LEU A 86 5.22 0.05 -12.75
CA LEU A 86 4.18 -0.74 -12.11
C LEU A 86 4.53 -2.21 -12.19
N ARG A 87 4.18 -2.96 -11.15
CA ARG A 87 4.27 -4.42 -11.18
C ARG A 87 2.92 -5.01 -11.56
N VAL A 88 2.94 -5.85 -12.57
CA VAL A 88 1.73 -6.43 -13.16
C VAL A 88 1.92 -7.93 -13.37
N ARG A 89 0.81 -8.62 -13.63
CA ARG A 89 0.80 -10.01 -14.11
C ARG A 89 0.02 -10.05 -15.42
N MET A 90 0.54 -10.77 -16.39
CA MET A 90 -0.12 -10.93 -17.68
C MET A 90 -1.31 -11.88 -17.53
N ILE A 91 -2.45 -11.50 -18.09
CA ILE A 91 -3.69 -12.29 -18.01
C ILE A 91 -4.00 -12.91 -19.37
N ARG A 92 -3.93 -12.13 -20.43
CA ARG A 92 -4.21 -12.63 -21.79
C ARG A 92 -3.62 -11.69 -22.85
N GLN A 93 -3.46 -12.21 -24.05
CA GLN A 93 -3.23 -11.44 -25.27
C GLN A 93 -4.58 -11.14 -25.94
N SER A 94 -4.70 -10.00 -26.64
CA SER A 94 -5.89 -9.69 -27.41
C SER A 94 -5.97 -10.57 -28.66
N ARG A 95 -7.18 -11.00 -29.01
CA ARG A 95 -7.45 -11.78 -30.23
C ARG A 95 -7.63 -10.93 -31.47
N GLN A 96 -7.86 -9.61 -31.30
CA GLN A 96 -8.07 -8.69 -32.41
C GLN A 96 -6.77 -8.02 -32.84
N ASP A 97 -5.89 -7.73 -31.88
CA ASP A 97 -4.57 -7.18 -32.12
C ASP A 97 -3.55 -7.93 -31.23
N PRO A 98 -2.74 -8.84 -31.78
CA PRO A 98 -1.75 -9.59 -31.01
C PRO A 98 -0.73 -8.69 -30.30
N SER A 99 -0.58 -7.42 -30.69
CA SER A 99 0.31 -6.47 -30.01
C SER A 99 -0.25 -5.94 -28.69
N ILE A 100 -1.53 -6.20 -28.38
CA ILE A 100 -2.19 -5.75 -27.15
C ILE A 100 -2.25 -6.88 -26.12
N PHE A 101 -1.75 -6.60 -24.92
CA PHE A 101 -1.75 -7.51 -23.78
C PHE A 101 -2.58 -6.93 -22.63
N TYR A 102 -3.47 -7.73 -22.07
CA TYR A 102 -4.21 -7.37 -20.88
C TYR A 102 -3.48 -7.83 -19.64
N VAL A 103 -3.20 -6.90 -18.74
CA VAL A 103 -2.47 -7.17 -17.51
C VAL A 103 -3.24 -6.72 -16.28
N TYR A 104 -2.96 -7.39 -15.16
CA TYR A 104 -3.50 -7.09 -13.86
C TYR A 104 -2.45 -6.39 -12.99
N HIS A 105 -2.76 -5.19 -12.50
CA HIS A 105 -1.87 -4.45 -11.59
C HIS A 105 -1.87 -5.06 -10.18
N THR A 106 -0.66 -5.33 -9.68
CA THR A 106 -0.41 -6.01 -8.40
C THR A 106 0.25 -5.05 -7.39
N PRO A 107 -0.54 -4.31 -6.58
CA PRO A 107 0.00 -3.26 -5.69
C PRO A 107 0.89 -3.84 -4.58
N PHE A 108 1.90 -3.06 -4.18
CA PHE A 108 2.99 -3.50 -3.29
C PHE A 108 2.50 -3.94 -1.90
N LEU A 109 1.58 -3.19 -1.29
CA LEU A 109 1.07 -3.50 0.05
C LEU A 109 0.17 -4.75 0.08
N ARG A 110 -0.59 -5.01 -0.99
CA ARG A 110 -1.41 -6.22 -1.10
C ARG A 110 -0.53 -7.49 -1.16
N ARG A 111 0.64 -7.39 -1.79
CA ARG A 111 1.67 -8.45 -1.79
C ARG A 111 2.22 -8.75 -0.40
N LEU A 112 2.47 -7.72 0.41
CA LEU A 112 3.06 -7.87 1.73
C LEU A 112 2.06 -8.33 2.79
N LEU A 113 0.80 -7.91 2.70
CA LEU A 113 -0.18 -8.10 3.76
C LEU A 113 -1.23 -9.17 3.48
N LEU A 114 -1.53 -9.49 2.22
CA LEU A 114 -2.76 -10.21 1.86
C LEU A 114 -2.55 -11.49 1.05
N GLN A 115 -1.32 -12.01 0.89
CA GLN A 115 -1.01 -13.16 0.04
C GLN A 115 -1.79 -13.06 -1.29
N ASP A 116 -1.32 -12.17 -2.17
CA ASP A 116 -2.05 -11.74 -3.38
C ASP A 116 -2.37 -12.91 -4.34
N GLU A 117 -3.49 -13.57 -4.08
CA GLU A 117 -4.14 -14.52 -4.99
C GLU A 117 -4.73 -13.72 -6.14
N LEU A 118 -4.41 -14.13 -7.38
CA LEU A 118 -5.18 -13.63 -8.52
C LEU A 118 -6.65 -13.91 -8.22
N PRO A 119 -7.56 -12.96 -8.47
CA PRO A 119 -8.98 -13.28 -8.38
C PRO A 119 -9.23 -14.49 -9.30
N GLN A 120 -9.66 -15.62 -8.73
CA GLN A 120 -9.86 -16.88 -9.48
C GLN A 120 -10.76 -16.69 -10.71
N ASN A 121 -11.62 -15.68 -10.68
CA ASN A 121 -12.53 -15.26 -11.74
C ASN A 121 -11.83 -14.64 -12.97
N VAL A 122 -10.52 -14.38 -12.93
CA VAL A 122 -9.74 -13.78 -14.04
C VAL A 122 -9.03 -14.85 -14.87
N VAL A 123 -8.81 -16.05 -14.31
CA VAL A 123 -8.00 -17.11 -14.91
C VAL A 123 -8.84 -18.13 -15.69
N ALA A 124 -10.09 -18.35 -15.26
CA ALA A 124 -11.06 -19.14 -16.00
C ALA A 124 -12.00 -18.18 -16.75
N GLY A 125 -12.11 -18.30 -18.07
CA GLY A 125 -12.99 -17.49 -18.94
C GLY A 125 -14.51 -17.65 -18.68
N SER A 126 -14.91 -17.90 -17.45
CA SER A 126 -16.26 -18.11 -16.97
C SER A 126 -16.55 -17.14 -15.81
N GLY A 127 -16.74 -15.89 -16.18
CA GLY A 127 -17.21 -14.85 -15.27
C GLY A 127 -17.09 -13.52 -15.98
N LYS A 128 -18.14 -12.70 -15.91
CA LYS A 128 -18.09 -11.30 -16.36
C LYS A 128 -17.13 -10.51 -15.46
N THR A 129 -15.83 -10.80 -15.48
CA THR A 129 -14.82 -9.81 -15.13
C THR A 129 -15.00 -8.71 -16.15
N LYS A 130 -15.58 -7.59 -15.71
CA LYS A 130 -15.69 -6.40 -16.53
C LYS A 130 -14.30 -6.12 -17.09
N GLU A 131 -14.15 -6.05 -18.40
CA GLU A 131 -12.89 -5.66 -19.05
C GLU A 131 -12.29 -4.38 -18.47
N SER A 132 -13.12 -3.57 -17.78
CA SER A 132 -12.75 -2.41 -16.98
C SER A 132 -11.70 -2.63 -15.87
N ASP A 133 -11.39 -3.88 -15.49
CA ASP A 133 -10.46 -4.21 -14.40
C ASP A 133 -9.04 -4.54 -14.86
N LEU A 134 -8.81 -4.57 -16.18
CA LEU A 134 -7.54 -4.90 -16.80
C LEU A 134 -6.95 -3.68 -17.51
N ILE A 135 -5.62 -3.63 -17.51
CA ILE A 135 -4.86 -2.59 -18.19
C ILE A 135 -4.45 -3.16 -19.55
N ALA A 136 -4.90 -2.52 -20.64
CA ALA A 136 -4.52 -2.86 -22.00
C ALA A 136 -3.16 -2.26 -22.36
N LEU A 137 -2.15 -3.07 -22.59
CA LEU A 137 -0.79 -2.63 -22.84
C LEU A 137 -0.34 -2.99 -24.24
N ARG A 138 0.42 -2.09 -24.86
CA ARG A 138 1.17 -2.37 -26.07
C ARG A 138 2.67 -2.22 -25.79
N PRO A 139 3.51 -3.23 -26.05
CA PRO A 139 4.94 -3.08 -25.93
C PRO A 139 5.43 -2.07 -26.97
N PHE A 140 6.30 -1.17 -26.53
CA PHE A 140 6.84 -0.12 -27.37
C PHE A 140 7.81 -0.66 -28.42
N GLY A 141 7.73 -0.12 -29.64
CA GLY A 141 8.72 -0.39 -30.69
C GLY A 141 8.68 -1.78 -31.30
N VAL A 142 7.64 -2.58 -31.04
CA VAL A 142 7.47 -3.90 -31.64
C VAL A 142 6.03 -4.14 -32.10
N GLN A 143 5.89 -4.93 -33.15
CA GLN A 143 4.63 -5.49 -33.61
C GLN A 143 4.67 -7.00 -33.40
N VAL A 144 3.70 -7.51 -32.64
CA VAL A 144 3.65 -8.93 -32.25
C VAL A 144 2.82 -9.70 -33.26
N ASP A 145 3.25 -10.92 -33.56
CA ASP A 145 2.54 -11.85 -34.44
C ASP A 145 1.55 -12.73 -33.65
N GLU A 146 0.51 -13.23 -34.32
CA GLU A 146 -0.50 -14.11 -33.73
C GLU A 146 0.11 -15.42 -33.21
N SER A 147 1.21 -15.88 -33.82
CA SER A 147 1.94 -17.08 -33.41
C SER A 147 2.51 -17.02 -31.98
N SER A 148 2.57 -15.84 -31.36
CA SER A 148 3.10 -15.66 -30.01
C SER A 148 2.20 -16.21 -28.90
N GLU A 149 0.90 -16.42 -29.16
CA GLU A 149 -0.11 -16.67 -28.13
C GLU A 149 0.25 -17.84 -27.20
N GLU A 150 0.68 -18.97 -27.78
CA GLU A 150 1.03 -20.17 -27.01
C GLU A 150 2.28 -19.96 -26.13
N TRP A 151 3.30 -19.29 -26.67
CA TRP A 151 4.52 -18.97 -25.92
C TRP A 151 4.23 -17.99 -24.78
N VAL A 152 3.43 -16.95 -25.05
CA VAL A 152 3.01 -15.96 -24.04
C VAL A 152 2.21 -16.63 -22.93
N TRP A 153 1.27 -17.50 -23.29
CA TRP A 153 0.43 -18.23 -22.35
C TRP A 153 1.27 -19.13 -21.42
N SER A 154 2.17 -19.93 -21.99
CA SER A 154 3.01 -20.86 -21.24
C SER A 154 4.03 -20.17 -20.32
N ASN A 155 4.61 -19.04 -20.75
CA ASN A 155 5.69 -18.40 -19.99
C ASN A 155 5.21 -17.36 -18.97
N PHE A 156 4.07 -16.70 -19.21
CA PHE A 156 3.64 -15.55 -18.40
C PHE A 156 2.26 -15.71 -17.79
N VAL A 157 1.27 -16.17 -18.58
CA VAL A 157 -0.12 -16.24 -18.11
C VAL A 157 -0.31 -17.39 -17.13
N SER A 158 0.02 -18.62 -17.56
CA SER A 158 -0.16 -19.83 -16.76
C SER A 158 0.75 -19.88 -15.53
N SER A 159 1.95 -19.30 -15.63
CA SER A 159 2.92 -19.22 -14.53
C SER A 159 2.64 -18.08 -13.55
N HIS A 160 1.69 -17.19 -13.86
CA HIS A 160 1.39 -15.96 -13.11
C HIS A 160 2.64 -15.12 -12.79
N ARG A 161 3.60 -15.13 -13.71
CA ARG A 161 4.92 -14.52 -13.51
C ARG A 161 4.77 -12.99 -13.40
N PRO A 162 5.36 -12.36 -12.37
CA PRO A 162 5.33 -10.92 -12.25
C PRO A 162 6.18 -10.27 -13.34
N LEU A 163 5.68 -9.17 -13.87
CA LEU A 163 6.31 -8.30 -14.85
C LEU A 163 6.39 -6.89 -14.28
N THR A 164 7.36 -6.10 -14.74
CA THR A 164 7.44 -4.68 -14.42
C THR A 164 7.25 -3.88 -15.68
N ILE A 165 6.22 -3.05 -15.73
CA ILE A 165 5.95 -2.16 -16.86
C ILE A 165 6.41 -0.75 -16.52
N GLN A 166 6.90 -0.04 -17.51
CA GLN A 166 7.19 1.38 -17.46
C GLN A 166 6.29 2.08 -18.46
N LEU A 167 5.35 2.88 -17.95
CA LEU A 167 4.39 3.60 -18.78
C LEU A 167 5.12 4.66 -19.60
N LEU A 168 4.79 4.75 -20.89
CA LEU A 168 5.33 5.76 -21.79
C LEU A 168 4.22 6.73 -22.20
N ARG A 169 3.17 6.23 -22.84
CA ARG A 169 2.10 7.07 -23.38
C ARG A 169 0.76 6.35 -23.46
N ARG A 170 -0.33 7.11 -23.47
CA ARG A 170 -1.68 6.62 -23.80
C ARG A 170 -1.89 6.71 -25.32
N ILE A 171 -2.30 5.61 -25.92
CA ILE A 171 -2.64 5.49 -27.34
C ILE A 171 -4.12 5.11 -27.43
N GLN A 172 -4.84 5.75 -28.34
CA GLN A 172 -6.16 5.29 -28.74
C GLN A 172 -6.00 4.42 -29.99
N VAL A 173 -6.38 3.16 -29.88
CA VAL A 173 -6.46 2.27 -31.04
C VAL A 173 -7.87 2.41 -31.61
N ASN A 174 -7.97 2.56 -32.94
CA ASN A 174 -9.23 2.81 -33.65
C ASN A 174 -10.28 1.73 -33.29
N GLY A 175 -11.21 2.06 -32.40
CA GLY A 175 -12.22 1.09 -31.95
C GLY A 175 -12.75 1.24 -30.52
N SER A 176 -12.21 2.16 -29.68
CA SER A 176 -12.69 2.63 -28.36
C SER A 176 -11.80 2.30 -27.15
N GLU A 177 -10.81 1.42 -27.27
CA GLU A 177 -9.95 1.07 -26.13
C GLU A 177 -8.74 2.01 -26.00
N ASN A 178 -8.58 2.58 -24.80
CA ASN A 178 -7.38 3.30 -24.40
C ASN A 178 -6.30 2.29 -24.03
N VAL A 179 -5.23 2.24 -24.81
CA VAL A 179 -4.09 1.33 -24.64
C VAL A 179 -2.89 2.13 -24.14
N ALA A 180 -2.10 1.57 -23.24
CA ALA A 180 -0.87 2.22 -22.79
C ALA A 180 0.31 1.60 -23.51
N SER A 181 1.04 2.43 -24.25
CA SER A 181 2.37 2.07 -24.73
C SER A 181 3.34 2.04 -23.56
N CYS A 182 4.10 0.96 -23.44
CA CYS A 182 5.00 0.75 -22.32
C CYS A 182 6.22 -0.09 -22.70
N SER A 183 7.30 0.08 -21.93
CA SER A 183 8.40 -0.89 -21.90
C SER A 183 8.09 -1.93 -20.82
N ILE A 184 8.33 -3.21 -21.11
CA ILE A 184 8.02 -4.33 -20.22
C ILE A 184 9.31 -5.06 -19.86
N ALA A 185 9.71 -4.95 -18.60
CA ALA A 185 10.86 -5.65 -18.06
C ALA A 185 10.43 -6.98 -17.42
N LEU A 186 11.08 -8.06 -17.87
CA LEU A 186 11.02 -9.37 -17.26
C LEU A 186 11.86 -9.37 -16.00
N THR A 187 11.23 -9.64 -14.86
CA THR A 187 11.98 -9.89 -13.62
C THR A 187 12.50 -11.33 -13.63
N THR A 188 13.60 -11.56 -14.33
CA THR A 188 14.53 -12.68 -14.10
C THR A 188 15.66 -12.14 -13.23
N PHE A 189 15.85 -12.68 -12.03
CA PHE A 189 17.11 -12.45 -11.32
C PHE A 189 18.20 -13.28 -12.01
N PRO A 190 19.43 -12.78 -12.25
CA PRO A 190 20.01 -11.48 -11.88
C PRO A 190 19.95 -10.39 -12.97
N LEU A 191 19.46 -10.68 -14.18
CA LEU A 191 19.43 -9.75 -15.33
C LEU A 191 18.00 -9.46 -15.76
N ALA A 192 17.60 -8.18 -15.65
CA ALA A 192 16.35 -7.70 -16.22
C ALA A 192 16.45 -7.79 -17.75
N ARG A 193 15.60 -8.62 -18.35
CA ARG A 193 15.48 -8.74 -19.80
C ARG A 193 14.28 -7.94 -20.29
N ASP A 194 14.37 -7.40 -21.49
CA ASP A 194 13.25 -6.71 -22.13
C ASP A 194 12.33 -7.73 -22.82
N PHE A 195 11.04 -7.65 -22.55
CA PHE A 195 10.03 -8.52 -23.15
C PHE A 195 9.95 -8.33 -24.66
N ALA A 196 10.10 -7.08 -25.15
CA ALA A 196 10.08 -6.79 -26.58
C ALA A 196 11.24 -7.49 -27.29
N HIS A 197 12.43 -7.46 -26.68
CA HIS A 197 13.60 -8.15 -27.20
C HIS A 197 13.42 -9.68 -27.22
N GLU A 198 12.84 -10.26 -26.16
CA GLU A 198 12.58 -11.70 -26.08
C GLU A 198 11.61 -12.15 -27.18
N LEU A 199 10.51 -11.42 -27.39
CA LEU A 199 9.56 -11.70 -28.49
C LEU A 199 10.25 -11.72 -29.85
N VAL A 200 11.05 -10.70 -30.15
CA VAL A 200 11.77 -10.62 -31.43
C VAL A 200 12.82 -11.74 -31.54
N SER A 201 13.55 -12.04 -30.46
CA SER A 201 14.58 -13.09 -30.46
C SER A 201 14.02 -14.49 -30.73
N HIS A 202 12.76 -14.71 -30.36
CA HIS A 202 12.03 -15.95 -30.61
C HIS A 202 11.29 -15.95 -31.96
N GLY A 203 11.32 -14.85 -32.72
CA GLY A 203 10.62 -14.73 -34.00
C GLY A 203 9.12 -14.46 -33.87
N TYR A 204 8.64 -14.05 -32.70
CA TYR A 204 7.23 -13.76 -32.42
C TYR A 204 6.86 -12.28 -32.60
N ALA A 205 7.83 -11.43 -32.93
CA ALA A 205 7.61 -10.01 -33.16
C ALA A 205 8.64 -9.43 -34.12
N GLU A 206 8.26 -8.33 -34.76
CA GLU A 206 9.12 -7.51 -35.61
C GLU A 206 9.35 -6.14 -34.96
N TRP A 207 10.52 -5.55 -35.20
CA TRP A 207 10.82 -4.20 -34.74
C TRP A 207 10.02 -3.17 -35.54
N LEU A 208 9.28 -2.34 -34.83
CA LEU A 208 8.55 -1.22 -35.40
C LEU A 208 9.33 0.08 -35.16
N PRO A 209 9.62 0.88 -36.19
CA PRO A 209 10.33 2.14 -36.02
C PRO A 209 9.44 3.18 -35.33
N GLU A 210 9.42 3.16 -34.01
CA GLU A 210 8.78 4.17 -33.16
C GLU A 210 9.85 5.09 -32.55
N ASN A 211 9.74 6.40 -32.77
CA ASN A 211 10.70 7.36 -32.20
C ASN A 211 10.30 7.73 -30.77
N LEU A 212 11.21 7.51 -29.80
CA LEU A 212 11.01 7.80 -28.38
C LEU A 212 10.71 9.27 -28.08
N GLU A 213 11.21 10.20 -28.91
CA GLU A 213 10.99 11.64 -28.75
C GLU A 213 9.51 12.01 -28.85
N ASN A 214 8.72 11.22 -29.58
CA ASN A 214 7.27 11.39 -29.67
C ASN A 214 6.53 11.05 -28.36
N TYR A 215 7.23 10.51 -27.35
CA TYR A 215 6.67 10.00 -26.10
C TYR A 215 7.05 10.83 -24.87
N ASP A 216 7.89 11.86 -25.01
CA ASP A 216 8.32 12.71 -23.90
C ASP A 216 7.27 13.74 -23.45
N ASN A 217 6.23 13.96 -24.26
CA ASN A 217 5.25 15.01 -24.01
C ASN A 217 4.12 14.62 -23.04
N GLY A 218 4.07 13.36 -22.57
CA GLY A 218 3.14 12.90 -21.53
C GLY A 218 1.65 13.12 -21.82
N SER A 219 1.29 13.45 -23.07
CA SER A 219 -0.06 13.80 -23.54
C SER A 219 -0.71 12.73 -24.42
#